data_AF-A0A1V5QJ67-F1
#
_entry.id   AF-A0A1V5QJ67-F1
#
_cell.length_a   1.000
_cell.length_b   1.000
_cell.length_c   1.000
_cell.angle_alpha   90.00
_cell.angle_beta   90.00
_cell.angle_gamma   90.00
#
_symmetry.space_group_name_H-M   'P 1'
#
loop_
_entity.id
_entity.type
_entity.pdbx_description
1 polymer ?
#
loop_
_entity_poly.entity_id
_entity_poly.type
_entity_poly.pdbx_seq_one_letter_code
_entity_poly.pdbx_strand_id
1 'polypeptide(L)'
;MAQSYNYYPVAYLQPEDGIAVLGVGLGKYVVEGEQAFRFCPAYPQLDMVSAGELLKASQRHFYALDLGRDTVDLFRGEDATLARLDIAEAERDGALAHCASVWDADDQQLRPGLYRPGPRVVNFMNVVKYDQMPLARVLRTTLDLVREAMETPVELEFAVDLGPDPVNRKPTFYLLQIKHQLQDSEDCSLDGLHPGDPSLLLASERCVGNGVVEGLQDVVWIDPTAFDKTQTPALAESLERLNDRFRAANRRYLLLGPGRWGSRDRYLGIPVTWPAISCARLIVEYALPDFQVDASLGSHFFHNVTALNIGYCSVPHPSSTSRIDWDWLRTQPEATRQGALVHSRLEQPLRIRMDGRRGICAAFKP
;
A
#
# COMPACT_ATOMS: atom_id res chain seq x y z
N MET A 1 3.06 -5.24 -13.78
CA MET A 1 1.95 -4.26 -13.92
C MET A 1 2.52 -2.86 -13.76
N ALA A 2 2.09 -1.88 -14.54
CA ALA A 2 2.51 -0.49 -14.40
C ALA A 2 1.33 0.45 -14.62
N GLN A 3 1.24 1.51 -13.82
CA GLN A 3 0.16 2.49 -13.83
C GLN A 3 0.75 3.87 -14.14
N SER A 4 0.06 4.64 -14.97
CA SER A 4 0.49 6.00 -15.31
C SER A 4 0.15 7.03 -14.23
N TYR A 5 -0.70 6.66 -13.27
CA TYR A 5 -1.09 7.52 -12.15
C TYR A 5 -0.93 6.76 -10.82
N ASN A 6 -0.18 7.35 -9.89
CA ASN A 6 0.09 6.79 -8.58
C ASN A 6 -0.74 7.53 -7.51
N TYR A 7 -1.76 6.87 -6.95
CA TYR A 7 -2.57 7.40 -5.84
C TYR A 7 -1.86 7.37 -4.48
N TYR A 8 -0.65 6.82 -4.44
CA TYR A 8 0.17 6.68 -3.24
C TYR A 8 1.60 7.19 -3.52
N PRO A 9 1.77 8.47 -3.92
CA PRO A 9 3.10 9.03 -4.11
C PRO A 9 3.86 9.06 -2.79
N VAL A 10 5.17 8.79 -2.86
CA VAL A 10 6.08 8.81 -1.71
C VAL A 10 7.23 9.77 -1.97
N ALA A 11 7.80 10.33 -0.91
CA ALA A 11 8.86 11.34 -0.99
C ALA A 11 8.44 12.54 -1.85
N TYR A 12 9.19 12.85 -2.92
CA TYR A 12 8.91 13.97 -3.83
C TYR A 12 8.19 13.56 -5.13
N LEU A 13 7.78 12.28 -5.24
CA LEU A 13 7.05 11.79 -6.40
C LEU A 13 5.72 12.53 -6.56
N GLN A 14 5.39 12.83 -7.81
CA GLN A 14 4.08 13.32 -8.19
C GLN A 14 3.20 12.13 -8.62
N PRO A 15 1.87 12.24 -8.51
CA PRO A 15 0.97 11.20 -8.99
C PRO A 15 1.21 10.82 -10.45
N GLU A 16 1.56 11.78 -11.31
CA GLU A 16 1.78 11.59 -12.75
C GLU A 16 3.10 10.87 -13.10
N ASP A 17 3.99 10.67 -12.13
CA ASP A 17 5.25 9.92 -12.33
C ASP A 17 5.00 8.41 -12.48
N GLY A 18 3.79 7.96 -12.14
CA GLY A 18 3.36 6.58 -12.26
C GLY A 18 4.08 5.63 -11.30
N ILE A 19 3.68 4.36 -11.37
CA ILE A 19 4.20 3.30 -10.50
C ILE A 19 4.23 1.97 -11.24
N ALA A 20 5.30 1.19 -11.06
CA ALA A 20 5.42 -0.16 -11.59
C ALA A 20 5.58 -1.17 -10.46
N VAL A 21 4.92 -2.31 -10.62
CA VAL A 21 4.93 -3.44 -9.69
C VAL A 21 5.43 -4.68 -10.43
N LEU A 22 6.50 -5.29 -9.90
CA LEU A 22 7.21 -6.43 -10.46
C LEU A 22 7.15 -7.62 -9.51
N GLY A 23 6.96 -8.80 -10.07
CA GLY A 23 7.04 -10.08 -9.36
C GLY A 23 7.66 -11.14 -10.27
N VAL A 24 8.28 -12.15 -9.68
CA VAL A 24 8.75 -13.36 -10.35
C VAL A 24 7.57 -14.32 -10.52
N GLY A 25 7.51 -15.02 -11.65
CA GLY A 25 6.44 -15.96 -11.99
C GLY A 25 5.26 -15.30 -12.71
N LEU A 26 4.10 -15.95 -12.65
CA LEU A 26 2.89 -15.51 -13.35
C LEU A 26 2.28 -14.24 -12.74
N GLY A 27 1.72 -13.40 -13.62
CA GLY A 27 1.18 -12.08 -13.28
C GLY A 27 0.07 -12.08 -12.23
N LYS A 28 -0.62 -13.21 -12.01
CA LYS A 28 -1.60 -13.40 -10.93
C LYS A 28 -1.05 -12.92 -9.58
N TYR A 29 0.24 -13.14 -9.32
CA TYR A 29 0.90 -12.67 -8.09
C TYR A 29 0.73 -11.16 -7.87
N VAL A 30 0.97 -10.36 -8.91
CA VAL A 30 0.85 -8.89 -8.84
C VAL A 30 -0.61 -8.46 -8.80
N VAL A 31 -1.48 -9.14 -9.54
CA VAL A 31 -2.92 -8.84 -9.61
C VAL A 31 -3.62 -9.10 -8.27
N GLU A 32 -3.24 -10.13 -7.53
CA GLU A 32 -3.78 -10.44 -6.20
C GLU A 32 -3.24 -9.52 -5.08
N GLY A 33 -2.37 -8.57 -5.42
CA GLY A 33 -1.83 -7.62 -4.44
C GLY A 33 -0.85 -8.25 -3.45
N GLU A 34 -0.22 -9.37 -3.82
CA GLU A 34 0.80 -10.03 -3.01
C GLU A 34 2.06 -9.15 -2.84
N GLN A 35 2.96 -9.59 -1.97
CA GLN A 35 4.21 -8.88 -1.66
C GLN A 35 5.15 -8.82 -2.87
N ALA A 36 5.04 -7.74 -3.66
CA ALA A 36 5.76 -7.52 -4.91
C ALA A 36 6.64 -6.27 -4.86
N PHE A 37 7.70 -6.24 -5.68
CA PHE A 37 8.63 -5.13 -5.74
C PHE A 37 8.01 -3.93 -6.48
N ARG A 38 8.17 -2.73 -5.93
CA ARG A 38 7.60 -1.50 -6.48
C ARG A 38 8.71 -0.50 -6.80
N PHE A 39 8.59 0.19 -7.93
CA PHE A 39 9.48 1.28 -8.29
C PHE A 39 8.77 2.28 -9.21
N CYS A 40 9.27 3.52 -9.25
CA CYS A 40 8.78 4.54 -10.16
C CYS A 40 9.61 4.52 -11.46
N PRO A 41 8.98 4.29 -12.65
CA PRO A 41 9.71 4.32 -13.92
C PRO A 41 10.38 5.66 -14.24
N ALA A 42 9.84 6.79 -13.76
CA ALA A 42 10.44 8.11 -13.91
C ALA A 42 11.70 8.29 -13.05
N TYR A 43 11.75 7.65 -11.88
CA TYR A 43 12.84 7.73 -10.90
C TYR A 43 13.30 6.34 -10.44
N PRO A 44 13.88 5.51 -11.31
CA PRO A 44 14.19 4.10 -10.98
C PRO A 44 15.29 3.94 -9.92
N GLN A 45 16.09 4.98 -9.70
CA GLN A 45 17.15 4.98 -8.68
C GLN A 45 16.62 5.28 -7.27
N LEU A 46 15.42 5.85 -7.16
CA LEU A 46 14.80 6.18 -5.88
C LEU A 46 14.33 4.88 -5.19
N ASP A 47 14.87 4.63 -4.00
CA ASP A 47 14.34 3.58 -3.14
C ASP A 47 13.04 4.06 -2.48
N MET A 48 11.92 3.41 -2.81
CA MET A 48 10.61 3.74 -2.24
C MET A 48 10.51 3.36 -0.74
N VAL A 49 11.35 2.42 -0.31
CA VAL A 49 11.42 1.91 1.07
C VAL A 49 12.84 1.52 1.42
N SER A 50 13.10 1.39 2.72
CA SER A 50 14.41 0.99 3.21
C SER A 50 14.76 -0.47 2.87
N ALA A 51 16.06 -0.77 2.80
CA ALA A 51 16.56 -2.11 2.49
C ALA A 51 16.07 -3.20 3.48
N GLY A 52 15.99 -2.86 4.77
CA GLY A 52 15.46 -3.77 5.80
C GLY A 52 13.95 -4.02 5.69
N GLU A 53 13.20 -3.11 5.07
CA GLU A 53 11.77 -3.30 4.79
C GLU A 53 11.55 -4.12 3.53
N LEU A 54 12.37 -3.91 2.48
CA LEU A 54 12.40 -4.78 1.32
C LEU A 54 12.65 -6.24 1.69
N LEU A 55 13.54 -6.52 2.66
CA LEU A 55 13.75 -7.88 3.16
C LEU A 55 12.47 -8.50 3.73
N LYS A 56 11.67 -7.72 4.47
CA LYS A 56 10.44 -8.22 5.10
C LYS A 56 9.31 -8.43 4.09
N ALA A 57 9.20 -7.51 3.14
CA ALA A 57 8.18 -7.47 2.09
C ALA A 57 8.62 -8.15 0.78
N SER A 58 9.74 -8.88 0.79
CA SER A 58 10.21 -9.61 -0.38
C SER A 58 9.27 -10.76 -0.72
N GLN A 59 9.08 -10.99 -2.01
CA GLN A 59 8.42 -12.17 -2.53
C GLN A 59 9.08 -13.44 -2.00
N ARG A 60 8.26 -14.33 -1.41
CA ARG A 60 8.68 -15.64 -0.86
C ARG A 60 8.27 -16.82 -1.73
N HIS A 61 7.26 -16.62 -2.56
CA HIS A 61 6.70 -17.66 -3.42
C HIS A 61 6.26 -17.05 -4.74
N PHE A 62 6.04 -17.87 -5.75
CA PHE A 62 5.53 -17.44 -7.04
C PHE A 62 4.55 -18.46 -7.60
N TYR A 63 3.74 -18.00 -8.55
CA TYR A 63 2.85 -18.86 -9.31
C TYR A 63 3.52 -19.31 -10.61
N ALA A 64 3.44 -20.60 -10.91
CA ALA A 64 3.90 -21.22 -12.13
C ALA A 64 2.81 -22.11 -12.72
N LEU A 65 2.94 -22.46 -14.00
CA LEU A 65 2.07 -23.43 -14.64
C LEU A 65 2.69 -24.82 -14.51
N ASP A 66 1.93 -25.79 -13.99
CA ASP A 66 2.41 -27.18 -13.90
C ASP A 66 2.18 -27.90 -15.23
N LEU A 67 3.21 -27.89 -16.09
CA LEU A 67 3.19 -28.57 -17.39
C LEU A 67 3.35 -30.09 -17.30
N GLY A 68 3.61 -30.65 -16.10
CA GLY A 68 3.70 -32.09 -15.90
C GLY A 68 2.35 -32.77 -15.64
N ARG A 69 1.26 -31.99 -15.52
CA ARG A 69 -0.10 -32.51 -15.32
C ARG A 69 -0.86 -32.56 -16.64
N ASP A 70 -1.01 -33.77 -17.16
CA ASP A 70 -1.79 -34.00 -18.38
C ASP A 70 -3.31 -33.93 -18.14
N THR A 71 -3.75 -34.08 -16.89
CA THR A 71 -5.15 -34.00 -16.48
C THR A 71 -5.32 -33.04 -15.31
N VAL A 72 -6.14 -31.99 -15.52
CA VAL A 72 -6.45 -30.99 -14.50
C VAL A 72 -7.96 -30.92 -14.32
N ASP A 73 -8.42 -30.95 -13.07
CA ASP A 73 -9.81 -30.73 -12.71
C ASP A 73 -10.11 -29.23 -12.66
N LEU A 74 -10.62 -28.69 -13.78
CA LEU A 74 -10.98 -27.28 -13.91
C LEU A 74 -12.15 -26.85 -12.99
N PHE A 75 -12.92 -27.80 -12.42
CA PHE A 75 -13.97 -27.45 -11.45
C PHE A 75 -13.41 -26.99 -10.10
N ARG A 76 -12.09 -27.16 -9.86
CA ARG A 76 -11.41 -26.66 -8.66
C ARG A 76 -11.14 -25.15 -8.70
N GLY A 77 -11.52 -24.46 -9.77
CA GLY A 77 -11.39 -23.01 -9.92
C GLY A 77 -10.16 -22.58 -10.71
N GLU A 78 -9.91 -21.29 -10.72
CA GLU A 78 -8.87 -20.64 -11.55
C GLU A 78 -7.44 -21.09 -11.21
N ASP A 79 -7.24 -21.61 -10.00
CA ASP A 79 -5.94 -22.10 -9.52
C ASP A 79 -5.66 -23.56 -9.86
N ALA A 80 -6.60 -24.25 -10.52
CA ALA A 80 -6.49 -25.69 -10.76
C ALA A 80 -5.22 -26.09 -11.53
N THR A 81 -4.76 -25.21 -12.43
CA THR A 81 -3.55 -25.40 -13.25
C THR A 81 -2.30 -24.78 -12.64
N LEU A 82 -2.44 -24.00 -11.57
CA LEU A 82 -1.36 -23.22 -10.99
C LEU A 82 -0.64 -24.00 -9.88
N ALA A 83 0.68 -23.95 -9.93
CA ALA A 83 1.56 -24.37 -8.85
C ALA A 83 2.04 -23.14 -8.09
N ARG A 84 1.98 -23.21 -6.76
CA ARG A 84 2.60 -22.23 -5.86
C ARG A 84 3.94 -22.79 -5.39
N LEU A 85 5.03 -22.17 -5.82
CA LEU A 85 6.40 -22.63 -5.57
C LEU A 85 7.16 -21.62 -4.70
N ASP A 86 8.12 -22.10 -3.90
CA ASP A 86 9.00 -21.24 -3.12
C ASP A 86 10.00 -20.51 -4.02
N ILE A 87 10.43 -19.30 -3.66
CA ILE A 87 11.41 -18.55 -4.45
C ILE A 87 12.75 -19.29 -4.62
N ALA A 88 13.07 -20.23 -3.73
CA ALA A 88 14.23 -21.12 -3.84
C ALA A 88 14.16 -22.05 -5.07
N GLU A 89 12.96 -22.38 -5.57
CA GLU A 89 12.79 -23.09 -6.85
C GLU A 89 13.28 -22.21 -8.02
N ALA A 90 12.85 -20.94 -8.05
CA ALA A 90 13.27 -19.98 -9.08
C ALA A 90 14.77 -19.67 -9.05
N GLU A 91 15.41 -19.75 -7.88
CA GLU A 91 16.88 -19.66 -7.77
C GLU A 91 17.55 -20.88 -8.42
N ARG A 92 17.04 -22.09 -8.18
CA ARG A 92 17.56 -23.33 -8.78
C ARG A 92 17.41 -23.37 -10.29
N ASP A 93 16.33 -22.81 -10.81
CA ASP A 93 16.07 -22.70 -12.25
C ASP A 93 16.88 -21.57 -12.91
N GLY A 94 17.61 -20.76 -12.13
CA GLY A 94 18.41 -19.63 -12.62
C GLY A 94 17.60 -18.37 -12.98
N ALA A 95 16.26 -18.43 -12.89
CA ALA A 95 15.37 -17.32 -13.21
C ALA A 95 15.57 -16.10 -12.30
N LEU A 96 16.12 -16.31 -11.10
CA LEU A 96 16.30 -15.26 -10.09
C LEU A 96 17.56 -14.39 -10.29
N ALA A 97 18.48 -14.78 -11.19
CA ALA A 97 19.84 -14.21 -11.28
C ALA A 97 19.90 -12.68 -11.42
N HIS A 98 18.95 -12.08 -12.16
CA HIS A 98 18.86 -10.63 -12.35
C HIS A 98 17.71 -9.98 -11.57
N CYS A 99 16.95 -10.78 -10.83
CA CYS A 99 15.71 -10.38 -10.17
C CYS A 99 15.86 -10.22 -8.66
N ALA A 100 16.93 -10.74 -8.07
CA ALA A 100 17.16 -10.67 -6.63
C ALA A 100 18.57 -10.25 -6.23
N SER A 101 18.65 -9.83 -4.97
CA SER A 101 19.85 -9.47 -4.24
C SER A 101 19.94 -10.29 -2.96
N VAL A 102 21.11 -10.28 -2.32
CA VAL A 102 21.33 -10.93 -1.02
C VAL A 102 21.37 -9.89 0.09
N TRP A 103 20.67 -10.17 1.18
CA TRP A 103 20.75 -9.37 2.41
C TRP A 103 22.04 -9.69 3.18
N ASP A 104 22.85 -8.66 3.38
CA ASP A 104 24.06 -8.69 4.19
C ASP A 104 23.71 -8.22 5.62
N ALA A 105 23.72 -9.15 6.57
CA ALA A 105 23.31 -8.87 7.94
C ALA A 105 24.33 -8.02 8.71
N ASP A 106 25.61 -8.12 8.34
CA ASP A 106 26.70 -7.42 9.00
C ASP A 106 26.67 -5.94 8.64
N ASP A 107 26.52 -5.64 7.34
CA ASP A 107 26.47 -4.27 6.82
C ASP A 107 25.05 -3.67 6.75
N GLN A 108 24.02 -4.47 7.05
CA GLN A 108 22.59 -4.13 6.90
C GLN A 108 22.24 -3.56 5.51
N GLN A 109 22.79 -4.17 4.47
CA GLN A 109 22.67 -3.71 3.08
C GLN A 109 22.27 -4.83 2.13
N LEU A 110 21.71 -4.44 0.98
CA LEU A 110 21.44 -5.35 -0.12
C LEU A 110 22.64 -5.39 -1.07
N ARG A 111 23.15 -6.59 -1.32
CA ARG A 111 24.23 -6.87 -2.26
C ARG A 111 23.62 -7.44 -3.53
N PRO A 112 23.71 -6.75 -4.69
CA PRO A 112 23.19 -7.27 -5.95
C PRO A 112 23.79 -8.62 -6.34
N GLY A 113 22.97 -9.48 -6.97
CA GLY A 113 23.35 -10.83 -7.39
C GLY A 113 23.17 -11.88 -6.29
N LEU A 114 23.44 -13.15 -6.63
CA LEU A 114 23.14 -14.33 -5.81
C LEU A 114 24.38 -15.11 -5.32
N TYR A 115 25.57 -14.61 -5.62
CA TYR A 115 26.84 -15.32 -5.34
C TYR A 115 27.23 -15.37 -3.86
N ARG A 116 26.52 -14.63 -2.99
CA ARG A 116 26.77 -14.59 -1.55
C ARG A 116 25.79 -15.48 -0.79
N PRO A 117 26.19 -16.07 0.34
CA PRO A 117 25.23 -16.69 1.26
C PRO A 117 24.38 -15.60 1.94
N GLY A 118 23.10 -15.89 2.17
CA GLY A 118 22.20 -15.00 2.91
C GLY A 118 20.77 -14.98 2.36
N PRO A 119 19.82 -14.33 3.06
CA PRO A 119 18.43 -14.24 2.63
C PRO A 119 18.29 -13.58 1.25
N ARG A 120 17.43 -14.13 0.39
CA ARG A 120 17.15 -13.60 -0.94
C ARG A 120 16.10 -12.51 -0.86
N VAL A 121 16.33 -11.42 -1.58
CA VAL A 121 15.42 -10.28 -1.66
C VAL A 121 15.12 -9.98 -3.12
N VAL A 122 13.90 -10.25 -3.55
CA VAL A 122 13.41 -10.01 -4.90
C VAL A 122 13.17 -8.51 -5.08
N ASN A 123 14.08 -7.86 -5.80
CA ASN A 123 14.11 -6.40 -5.91
C ASN A 123 14.52 -5.89 -7.30
N PHE A 124 14.80 -6.78 -8.24
CA PHE A 124 15.08 -6.46 -9.65
C PHE A 124 16.16 -5.39 -9.85
N MET A 125 17.12 -5.25 -8.93
CA MET A 125 18.14 -4.18 -8.97
C MET A 125 18.93 -4.17 -10.28
N ASN A 126 19.27 -5.34 -10.81
CA ASN A 126 19.99 -5.44 -12.09
C ASN A 126 19.18 -4.89 -13.28
N VAL A 127 17.85 -5.05 -13.24
CA VAL A 127 16.95 -4.56 -14.28
C VAL A 127 16.61 -3.08 -14.08
N VAL A 128 16.33 -2.67 -12.84
CA VAL A 128 15.79 -1.33 -12.53
C VAL A 128 16.89 -0.30 -12.34
N LYS A 129 17.99 -0.65 -11.66
CA LYS A 129 19.07 0.30 -11.33
C LYS A 129 20.29 0.19 -12.22
N TYR A 130 20.60 -1.02 -12.70
CA TYR A 130 21.82 -1.29 -13.50
C TYR A 130 21.55 -1.52 -14.99
N ASP A 131 20.33 -1.23 -15.47
CA ASP A 131 19.97 -1.21 -16.89
C ASP A 131 20.32 -2.51 -17.67
N GLN A 132 20.24 -3.69 -17.03
CA GLN A 132 20.34 -4.99 -17.72
C GLN A 132 19.37 -5.06 -18.92
N MET A 133 18.23 -4.39 -18.79
CA MET A 133 17.44 -3.90 -19.90
C MET A 133 16.89 -2.52 -19.55
N PRO A 134 16.55 -1.66 -20.52
CA PRO A 134 16.04 -0.32 -20.26
C PRO A 134 14.55 -0.34 -19.85
N LEU A 135 14.16 -1.17 -18.88
CA LEU A 135 12.76 -1.41 -18.50
C LEU A 135 12.07 -0.12 -18.06
N ALA A 136 12.72 0.67 -17.20
CA ALA A 136 12.16 1.94 -16.72
C ALA A 136 11.84 2.89 -17.90
N ARG A 137 12.75 2.99 -18.87
CA ARG A 137 12.56 3.81 -20.07
C ARG A 137 11.44 3.26 -20.96
N VAL A 138 11.39 1.94 -21.18
CA VAL A 138 10.32 1.29 -21.95
C VAL A 138 8.97 1.59 -21.30
N LEU A 139 8.82 1.33 -20.00
CA LEU A 139 7.58 1.58 -19.28
C LEU A 139 7.17 3.05 -19.33
N ARG A 140 8.09 3.99 -19.09
CA ARG A 140 7.79 5.42 -19.16
C ARG A 140 7.27 5.81 -20.55
N THR A 141 7.99 5.45 -21.61
CA THR A 141 7.58 5.77 -22.98
C THR A 141 6.26 5.12 -23.36
N THR A 142 6.03 3.85 -23.00
CA THR A 142 4.77 3.16 -23.30
C THR A 142 3.61 3.74 -22.50
N LEU A 143 3.78 4.03 -21.21
CA LEU A 143 2.75 4.65 -20.38
C LEU A 143 2.38 6.03 -20.91
N ASP A 144 3.37 6.87 -21.24
CA ASP A 144 3.12 8.22 -21.76
C ASP A 144 2.36 8.16 -23.09
N LEU A 145 2.79 7.30 -24.01
CA LEU A 145 2.14 7.12 -25.32
C LEU A 145 0.70 6.64 -25.18
N VAL A 146 0.46 5.65 -24.33
CA VAL A 146 -0.88 5.06 -24.16
C VAL A 146 -1.79 6.02 -23.39
N ARG A 147 -1.28 6.72 -22.38
CA ARG A 147 -2.00 7.78 -21.67
C ARG A 147 -2.42 8.90 -22.61
N GLU A 148 -1.53 9.35 -23.50
CA GLU A 148 -1.82 10.38 -24.50
C GLU A 148 -2.89 9.89 -25.49
N ALA A 149 -2.76 8.66 -26.00
CA ALA A 149 -3.72 8.10 -26.95
C ALA A 149 -5.11 7.85 -26.34
N MET A 150 -5.19 7.57 -25.04
CA MET A 150 -6.45 7.28 -24.34
C MET A 150 -7.02 8.48 -23.58
N GLU A 151 -6.30 9.61 -23.54
CA GLU A 151 -6.67 10.84 -22.82
C GLU A 151 -7.08 10.63 -21.35
N THR A 152 -6.51 9.62 -20.71
CA THR A 152 -6.90 9.17 -19.37
C THR A 152 -5.75 8.39 -18.71
N PRO A 153 -5.69 8.30 -17.37
CA PRO A 153 -4.79 7.37 -16.70
C PRO A 153 -4.99 5.92 -17.17
N VAL A 154 -3.89 5.19 -17.35
CA VAL A 154 -3.86 3.84 -17.89
C VAL A 154 -3.03 2.90 -17.03
N GLU A 155 -3.36 1.62 -17.13
CA GLU A 155 -2.61 0.53 -16.55
C GLU A 155 -2.19 -0.46 -17.63
N LEU A 156 -0.94 -0.90 -17.55
CA LEU A 156 -0.30 -1.85 -18.45
C LEU A 156 0.02 -3.13 -17.67
N GLU A 157 -0.38 -4.26 -18.22
CA GLU A 157 0.13 -5.57 -17.83
C GLU A 157 1.19 -5.99 -18.83
N PHE A 158 2.32 -6.45 -18.32
CA PHE A 158 3.48 -6.78 -19.14
C PHE A 158 4.25 -7.95 -18.53
N ALA A 159 4.99 -8.64 -19.38
CA ALA A 159 5.99 -9.63 -18.99
C ALA A 159 7.34 -9.26 -19.58
N VAL A 160 8.40 -9.72 -18.90
CA VAL A 160 9.78 -9.53 -19.35
C VAL A 160 10.44 -10.89 -19.41
N ASP A 161 11.00 -11.20 -20.56
CA ASP A 161 11.97 -12.29 -20.70
C ASP A 161 13.36 -11.68 -20.79
N LEU A 162 14.21 -11.99 -19.79
CA LEU A 162 15.60 -11.53 -19.74
C LEU A 162 16.54 -12.41 -20.58
N GLY A 163 16.04 -13.55 -21.08
CA GLY A 163 16.74 -14.41 -22.01
C GLY A 163 17.05 -13.68 -23.33
N PRO A 164 18.16 -14.03 -23.99
CA PRO A 164 18.51 -13.43 -25.26
C PRO A 164 17.56 -13.91 -26.36
N ASP A 165 16.80 -12.98 -26.95
CA ASP A 165 15.98 -13.26 -28.12
C ASP A 165 16.81 -13.93 -29.25
N PRO A 166 16.29 -14.93 -29.96
CA PRO A 166 17.04 -15.65 -31.00
C PRO A 166 17.54 -14.77 -32.14
N VAL A 167 16.88 -13.65 -32.43
CA VAL A 167 17.17 -12.77 -33.58
C VAL A 167 18.16 -11.68 -33.18
N ASN A 168 17.85 -10.92 -32.13
CA ASN A 168 18.61 -9.71 -31.78
C ASN A 168 19.46 -9.85 -30.50
N ARG A 169 19.37 -11.00 -29.81
CA ARG A 169 20.10 -11.33 -28.57
C ARG A 169 19.82 -10.37 -27.40
N LYS A 170 18.69 -9.66 -27.41
CA LYS A 170 18.27 -8.75 -26.34
C LYS A 170 17.12 -9.36 -25.52
N PRO A 171 16.94 -8.90 -24.26
CA PRO A 171 15.73 -9.14 -23.51
C PRO A 171 14.47 -8.69 -24.25
N THR A 172 13.37 -9.41 -24.06
CA THR A 172 12.08 -9.12 -24.70
C THR A 172 11.08 -8.56 -23.68
N PHE A 173 10.46 -7.44 -24.04
CA PHE A 173 9.33 -6.88 -23.31
C PHE A 173 8.03 -7.26 -24.04
N TYR A 174 7.11 -7.90 -23.33
CA TYR A 174 5.80 -8.27 -23.84
C TYR A 174 4.74 -7.39 -23.21
N LEU A 175 4.02 -6.64 -24.04
CA LEU A 175 2.80 -5.96 -23.60
C LEU A 175 1.64 -6.97 -23.65
N LEU A 176 1.06 -7.26 -22.50
CA LEU A 176 0.02 -8.28 -22.36
C LEU A 176 -1.37 -7.68 -22.40
N GLN A 177 -1.56 -6.57 -21.69
CA GLN A 177 -2.85 -5.89 -21.63
C GLN A 177 -2.67 -4.39 -21.42
N ILE A 178 -3.57 -3.62 -22.02
CA ILE A 178 -3.79 -2.21 -21.73
C ILE A 178 -5.20 -2.09 -21.17
N LYS A 179 -5.35 -1.38 -20.07
CA LYS A 179 -6.67 -0.96 -19.58
C LYS A 179 -6.63 0.49 -19.14
N HIS A 180 -7.77 1.13 -19.20
CA HIS A 180 -7.96 2.38 -18.49
C HIS A 180 -7.74 2.11 -17.00
N GLN A 181 -7.05 3.01 -16.31
CA GLN A 181 -7.05 3.04 -14.86
C GLN A 181 -8.37 3.71 -14.42
N LEU A 182 -9.50 3.07 -14.78
CA LEU A 182 -10.85 3.57 -14.53
C LEU A 182 -11.02 3.74 -13.02
N GLN A 183 -11.29 4.98 -12.64
CA GLN A 183 -11.90 5.35 -11.39
C GLN A 183 -13.41 5.40 -11.61
N ASP A 184 -14.18 4.97 -10.61
CA ASP A 184 -15.52 5.51 -10.38
C ASP A 184 -15.37 6.99 -9.99
N SER A 185 -15.04 7.85 -10.97
CA SER A 185 -14.66 9.25 -10.74
C SER A 185 -15.83 10.11 -10.29
N GLU A 186 -17.07 9.74 -10.62
CA GLU A 186 -18.25 10.47 -10.15
C GLU A 186 -18.54 10.22 -8.66
N ASP A 187 -18.33 8.98 -8.17
CA ASP A 187 -18.62 8.65 -6.78
C ASP A 187 -17.52 9.10 -5.79
N CYS A 188 -16.29 9.30 -6.28
CA CYS A 188 -15.15 9.72 -5.46
C CYS A 188 -14.97 11.25 -5.39
N SER A 189 -15.52 12.02 -6.34
CA SER A 189 -15.33 13.47 -6.36
C SER A 189 -15.86 14.11 -5.07
N LEU A 190 -15.01 14.95 -4.49
CA LEU A 190 -15.30 15.79 -3.32
C LEU A 190 -15.33 17.27 -3.72
N ASP A 191 -15.66 17.56 -4.98
CA ASP A 191 -15.79 18.93 -5.46
C ASP A 191 -16.89 19.70 -4.71
N GLY A 192 -16.56 20.93 -4.32
CA GLY A 192 -17.46 21.78 -3.53
C GLY A 192 -17.58 21.41 -2.04
N LEU A 193 -16.86 20.39 -1.57
CA LEU A 193 -16.87 20.04 -0.15
C LEU A 193 -16.22 21.15 0.69
N HIS A 194 -16.98 21.70 1.62
CA HIS A 194 -16.45 22.64 2.60
C HIS A 194 -16.07 21.89 3.88
N PRO A 195 -14.84 22.03 4.42
CA PRO A 195 -14.44 21.39 5.68
C PRO A 195 -15.40 21.71 6.84
N GLY A 196 -16.08 22.85 6.76
CA GLY A 196 -17.10 23.32 7.71
C GLY A 196 -18.45 22.57 7.67
N ASP A 197 -18.73 21.74 6.66
CA ASP A 197 -20.05 21.12 6.47
C ASP A 197 -20.44 20.22 7.66
N PRO A 198 -21.56 20.48 8.38
CA PRO A 198 -21.94 19.74 9.58
C PRO A 198 -22.19 18.23 9.34
N SER A 199 -22.41 17.79 8.10
CA SER A 199 -22.55 16.38 7.74
C SER A 199 -21.23 15.61 7.80
N LEU A 200 -20.09 16.29 7.89
CA LEU A 200 -18.77 15.67 7.91
C LEU A 200 -18.31 15.30 9.31
N LEU A 201 -17.93 14.03 9.47
CA LEU A 201 -17.15 13.52 10.60
C LEU A 201 -15.68 13.93 10.44
N LEU A 202 -15.13 13.78 9.23
CA LEU A 202 -13.73 14.00 8.92
C LEU A 202 -13.61 14.71 7.57
N ALA A 203 -12.72 15.68 7.50
CA ALA A 203 -12.20 16.24 6.24
C ALA A 203 -10.68 16.35 6.35
N SER A 204 -9.96 15.96 5.30
CA SER A 204 -8.51 16.12 5.20
C SER A 204 -8.11 16.43 3.76
N GLU A 205 -7.14 17.34 3.59
CA GLU A 205 -6.49 17.65 2.30
C GLU A 205 -5.13 16.96 2.13
N ARG A 206 -4.79 16.04 3.03
CA ARG A 206 -3.55 15.27 2.98
C ARG A 206 -3.88 13.79 3.06
N CYS A 207 -4.52 13.28 2.02
CA CYS A 207 -4.89 11.88 1.87
C CYS A 207 -4.14 11.24 0.71
N VAL A 208 -3.72 9.99 0.92
CA VAL A 208 -3.36 9.06 -0.14
C VAL A 208 -4.39 7.93 -0.19
N GLY A 209 -4.49 7.31 -1.35
CA GLY A 209 -5.52 6.34 -1.65
C GLY A 209 -6.73 6.95 -2.31
N ASN A 210 -7.53 6.07 -2.89
CA ASN A 210 -8.61 6.45 -3.78
C ASN A 210 -9.74 5.43 -3.73
N GLY A 211 -10.98 5.92 -3.73
CA GLY A 211 -12.18 5.10 -3.77
C GLY A 211 -13.22 5.50 -2.73
N VAL A 212 -14.33 4.77 -2.73
CA VAL A 212 -15.40 4.88 -1.73
C VAL A 212 -15.32 3.68 -0.79
N VAL A 213 -15.41 3.94 0.51
CA VAL A 213 -15.58 2.90 1.52
C VAL A 213 -16.95 3.04 2.15
N GLU A 214 -17.76 2.01 2.01
CA GLU A 214 -19.12 1.93 2.56
C GLU A 214 -19.23 0.79 3.57
N GLY A 215 -20.28 0.82 4.40
CA GLY A 215 -20.56 -0.27 5.34
C GLY A 215 -19.73 -0.26 6.63
N LEU A 216 -18.95 0.80 6.90
CA LEU A 216 -18.19 0.92 8.15
C LEU A 216 -19.07 1.40 9.29
N GLN A 217 -19.36 0.52 10.25
CA GLN A 217 -20.08 0.89 11.48
C GLN A 217 -19.14 1.16 12.67
N ASP A 218 -17.89 0.70 12.58
CA ASP A 218 -16.96 0.74 13.69
C ASP A 218 -15.94 1.86 13.51
N VAL A 219 -15.83 2.71 14.51
CA VAL A 219 -14.81 3.77 14.60
C VAL A 219 -13.96 3.49 15.82
N VAL A 220 -12.67 3.25 15.59
CA VAL A 220 -11.65 3.12 16.62
C VAL A 220 -10.87 4.42 16.66
N TRP A 221 -10.90 5.12 17.77
CA TRP A 221 -10.26 6.42 17.90
C TRP A 221 -9.55 6.54 19.24
N ILE A 222 -8.49 7.33 19.25
CA ILE A 222 -7.81 7.70 20.48
C ILE A 222 -8.38 9.03 20.94
N ASP A 223 -8.83 9.14 22.20
CA ASP A 223 -9.35 10.39 22.74
C ASP A 223 -8.20 11.38 22.97
N PRO A 224 -8.16 12.53 22.27
CA PRO A 224 -7.13 13.56 22.47
C PRO A 224 -6.98 14.03 23.91
N THR A 225 -8.07 14.01 24.69
CA THR A 225 -8.08 14.52 26.07
C THR A 225 -7.53 13.53 27.09
N ALA A 226 -7.61 12.23 26.79
CA ALA A 226 -7.09 11.16 27.62
C ALA A 226 -5.74 10.63 27.13
N PHE A 227 -5.20 11.18 26.04
CA PHE A 227 -3.96 10.72 25.43
C PHE A 227 -2.74 11.11 26.25
N ASP A 228 -1.97 10.10 26.67
CA ASP A 228 -0.70 10.26 27.36
C ASP A 228 0.43 9.67 26.49
N LYS A 229 1.38 10.53 26.09
CA LYS A 229 2.53 10.17 25.26
C LYS A 229 3.43 9.11 25.91
N THR A 230 3.39 8.98 27.23
CA THR A 230 4.19 7.98 27.96
C THR A 230 3.58 6.58 27.91
N GLN A 231 2.28 6.48 27.58
CA GLN A 231 1.53 5.22 27.55
C GLN A 231 1.32 4.66 26.13
N THR A 232 2.04 5.21 25.13
CA THR A 232 1.96 4.75 23.73
C THR A 232 2.22 3.24 23.53
N PRO A 233 3.10 2.55 24.29
CA PRO A 233 3.27 1.10 24.15
C PRO A 233 2.06 0.30 24.64
N ALA A 234 1.51 0.66 25.80
CA ALA A 234 0.31 0.00 26.35
C ALA A 234 -0.92 0.22 25.44
N LEU A 235 -0.98 1.38 24.79
CA LEU A 235 -1.98 1.69 23.78
C LEU A 235 -1.86 0.78 22.56
N ALA A 236 -0.63 0.55 22.06
CA ALA A 236 -0.38 -0.34 20.93
C ALA A 236 -0.82 -1.79 21.21
N GLU A 237 -0.53 -2.31 22.41
CA GLU A 237 -0.98 -3.65 22.81
C GLU A 237 -2.52 -3.74 22.91
N SER A 238 -3.16 -2.69 23.44
CA SER A 238 -4.62 -2.64 23.57
C SER A 238 -5.30 -2.59 22.20
N LEU A 239 -4.69 -1.87 21.25
CA LEU A 239 -5.15 -1.80 19.88
C LEU A 239 -4.98 -3.15 19.15
N GLU A 240 -3.86 -3.85 19.36
CA GLU A 240 -3.64 -5.18 18.79
C GLU A 240 -4.72 -6.17 19.24
N ARG A 241 -5.01 -6.22 20.55
CA ARG A 241 -6.10 -7.05 21.10
C ARG A 241 -7.46 -6.70 20.51
N LEU A 242 -7.72 -5.41 20.29
CA LEU A 242 -8.97 -4.96 19.68
C LEU A 242 -9.04 -5.40 18.20
N ASN A 243 -7.97 -5.21 17.45
CA ASN A 243 -7.88 -5.61 16.05
C ASN A 243 -8.01 -7.14 15.87
N ASP A 244 -7.50 -7.95 16.80
CA ASP A 244 -7.69 -9.41 16.79
C ASP A 244 -9.18 -9.80 16.87
N ARG A 245 -9.97 -9.07 17.67
CA ARG A 245 -11.44 -9.26 17.74
C ARG A 245 -12.11 -8.88 16.42
N PHE A 246 -11.66 -7.81 15.78
CA PHE A 246 -12.16 -7.42 14.46
C PHE A 246 -11.84 -8.46 13.39
N ARG A 247 -10.62 -9.01 13.41
CA ARG A 247 -10.19 -10.08 12.51
C ARG A 247 -11.05 -11.33 12.70
N ALA A 248 -11.25 -11.76 13.95
CA ALA A 248 -12.08 -12.92 14.27
C ALA A 248 -13.55 -12.74 13.86
N ALA A 249 -14.08 -11.52 13.97
CA ALA A 249 -15.44 -11.18 13.55
C ALA A 249 -15.56 -10.86 12.05
N ASN A 250 -14.46 -10.91 11.29
CA ASN A 250 -14.34 -10.40 9.92
C ASN A 250 -14.95 -9.01 9.70
N ARG A 251 -14.74 -8.11 10.67
CA ARG A 251 -15.21 -6.72 10.62
C ARG A 251 -14.04 -5.79 10.28
N ARG A 252 -14.37 -4.57 9.87
CA ARG A 252 -13.42 -3.52 9.49
C ARG A 252 -13.82 -2.21 10.15
N TYR A 253 -12.87 -1.30 10.33
CA TYR A 253 -13.11 -0.05 11.07
C TYR A 253 -12.37 1.15 10.49
N LEU A 254 -12.82 2.34 10.88
CA LEU A 254 -12.13 3.62 10.71
C LEU A 254 -11.20 3.82 11.90
N LEU A 255 -9.96 4.22 11.66
CA LEU A 255 -8.94 4.37 12.68
C LEU A 255 -8.46 5.82 12.79
N LEU A 256 -8.62 6.44 13.96
CA LEU A 256 -8.17 7.81 14.23
C LEU A 256 -7.13 7.80 15.36
N GLY A 257 -5.94 8.35 15.12
CA GLY A 257 -4.87 8.34 16.10
C GLY A 257 -3.91 9.52 16.05
N PRO A 258 -3.28 9.88 17.18
CA PRO A 258 -2.36 11.01 17.24
C PRO A 258 -0.98 10.64 16.71
N GLY A 259 -0.35 11.59 16.03
CA GLY A 259 1.02 11.52 15.52
C GLY A 259 1.29 10.31 14.61
N ARG A 260 2.54 9.84 14.62
CA ARG A 260 3.05 8.92 13.58
C ARG A 260 2.85 7.45 13.94
N TRP A 261 2.12 6.71 13.12
CA TRP A 261 1.89 5.28 13.36
C TRP A 261 3.02 4.45 12.74
N GLY A 262 3.49 3.44 13.48
CA GLY A 262 4.63 2.61 13.05
C GLY A 262 6.01 3.23 13.31
N SER A 263 6.07 4.33 14.07
CA SER A 263 7.35 4.91 14.52
C SER A 263 7.99 4.03 15.61
N ARG A 264 9.32 3.86 15.53
CA ARG A 264 10.10 3.29 16.65
C ARG A 264 10.29 4.29 17.79
N ASP A 265 10.13 5.59 17.50
CA ASP A 265 10.20 6.64 18.49
C ASP A 265 8.83 6.83 19.16
N ARG A 266 8.74 6.39 20.41
CA ARG A 266 7.55 6.46 21.27
C ARG A 266 7.11 7.89 21.64
N TYR A 267 8.01 8.86 21.47
CA TYR A 267 7.73 10.28 21.75
C TYR A 267 7.25 11.05 20.51
N LEU A 268 7.33 10.43 19.34
CA LEU A 268 6.85 10.98 18.07
C LEU A 268 5.64 10.19 17.53
N GLY A 269 5.31 9.04 18.12
CA GLY A 269 4.28 8.20 17.54
C GLY A 269 3.85 7.03 18.40
N ILE A 270 2.90 6.27 17.86
CA ILE A 270 2.43 5.03 18.46
C ILE A 270 3.20 3.87 17.81
N PRO A 271 3.92 3.03 18.59
CA PRO A 271 4.75 1.95 18.07
C PRO A 271 3.91 0.73 17.66
N VAL A 272 2.94 0.93 16.78
CA VAL A 272 2.09 -0.14 16.24
C VAL A 272 2.81 -0.91 15.15
N THR A 273 2.58 -2.23 15.12
CA THR A 273 2.97 -3.08 13.99
C THR A 273 1.80 -3.21 13.02
N TRP A 274 2.07 -3.60 11.77
CA TRP A 274 1.00 -3.81 10.78
C TRP A 274 -0.09 -4.80 11.24
N PRO A 275 0.24 -5.96 11.84
CA PRO A 275 -0.78 -6.87 12.39
C PRO A 275 -1.74 -6.23 13.38
N ALA A 276 -1.28 -5.23 14.16
CA ALA A 276 -2.10 -4.57 15.17
C ALA A 276 -3.24 -3.70 14.61
N ILE A 277 -3.21 -3.36 13.32
CA ILE A 277 -4.14 -2.40 12.69
C ILE A 277 -4.68 -2.86 11.34
N SER A 278 -4.38 -4.12 10.99
CA SER A 278 -4.67 -4.72 9.69
C SER A 278 -6.14 -4.72 9.26
N CYS A 279 -7.10 -4.49 10.16
CA CYS A 279 -8.53 -4.41 9.84
C CYS A 279 -9.03 -3.00 9.54
N ALA A 280 -8.16 -1.97 9.59
CA ALA A 280 -8.52 -0.61 9.23
C ALA A 280 -8.75 -0.45 7.72
N ARG A 281 -9.73 0.37 7.33
CA ARG A 281 -9.99 0.74 5.92
C ARG A 281 -9.64 2.19 5.58
N LEU A 282 -9.61 3.04 6.60
CA LEU A 282 -9.05 4.37 6.56
C LEU A 282 -8.29 4.58 7.88
N ILE A 283 -7.04 5.03 7.78
CA ILE A 283 -6.20 5.40 8.91
C ILE A 283 -5.99 6.91 8.85
N VAL A 284 -6.26 7.58 9.97
CA VAL A 284 -6.18 9.03 10.10
C VAL A 284 -5.21 9.37 11.20
N GLU A 285 -4.10 10.01 10.83
CA GLU A 285 -3.13 10.55 11.76
C GLU A 285 -3.44 12.02 12.04
N TYR A 286 -3.85 12.37 13.26
CA TYR A 286 -4.07 13.76 13.63
C TYR A 286 -2.93 14.31 14.48
N ALA A 287 -2.59 15.57 14.28
CA ALA A 287 -1.61 16.26 15.12
C ALA A 287 -2.26 16.85 16.38
N LEU A 288 -1.48 16.94 17.45
CA LEU A 288 -1.84 17.68 18.67
C LEU A 288 -0.88 18.88 18.81
N PRO A 289 -1.23 19.93 19.58
CA PRO A 289 -0.38 21.11 19.78
C PRO A 289 1.09 20.77 20.10
N ASP A 290 1.31 19.77 20.96
CA ASP A 290 2.64 19.33 21.38
C ASP A 290 3.10 18.03 20.68
N PHE A 291 2.39 17.54 19.67
CA PHE A 291 2.62 16.25 19.02
C PHE A 291 2.38 16.38 17.50
N GLN A 292 3.33 17.01 16.82
CA GLN A 292 3.34 17.19 15.37
C GLN A 292 4.40 16.27 14.75
N VAL A 293 4.02 15.49 13.74
CA VAL A 293 4.97 14.69 12.95
C VAL A 293 4.52 14.63 11.50
N ASP A 294 5.49 14.56 10.59
CA ASP A 294 5.28 14.31 9.17
C ASP A 294 4.76 12.89 8.90
N ALA A 295 3.85 12.77 7.94
CA ALA A 295 3.20 11.53 7.56
C ALA A 295 4.20 10.39 7.23
N SER A 296 3.92 9.16 7.69
CA SER A 296 4.70 7.93 7.47
C SER A 296 4.59 7.39 6.03
N LEU A 297 4.96 8.17 5.02
CA LEU A 297 4.80 7.74 3.61
C LEU A 297 5.85 6.71 3.12
N GLY A 298 6.86 6.33 3.93
CA GLY A 298 8.00 5.52 3.46
C GLY A 298 8.39 4.34 4.34
N SER A 299 7.42 3.58 4.88
CA SER A 299 7.73 2.42 5.73
C SER A 299 6.98 1.15 5.32
N HIS A 300 7.29 -0.02 5.91
CA HIS A 300 6.56 -1.30 5.69
C HIS A 300 5.05 -1.14 5.93
N PHE A 301 4.67 -0.23 6.83
CA PHE A 301 3.29 0.19 7.01
C PHE A 301 2.66 0.69 5.70
N PHE A 302 3.36 1.53 4.95
CA PHE A 302 2.87 2.12 3.70
C PHE A 302 2.69 1.11 2.56
N HIS A 303 3.59 0.12 2.46
CA HIS A 303 3.43 -0.95 1.47
C HIS A 303 2.10 -1.69 1.59
N ASN A 304 1.68 -1.99 2.82
CA ASN A 304 0.40 -2.66 3.07
C ASN A 304 -0.79 -1.73 2.80
N VAL A 305 -0.65 -0.43 3.13
CA VAL A 305 -1.66 0.59 2.82
C VAL A 305 -1.93 0.64 1.32
N THR A 306 -0.88 0.70 0.50
CA THR A 306 -1.01 0.70 -0.97
C THR A 306 -1.50 -0.65 -1.52
N ALA A 307 -1.00 -1.78 -1.02
CA ALA A 307 -1.36 -3.10 -1.53
C ALA A 307 -2.83 -3.47 -1.25
N LEU A 308 -3.36 -3.06 -0.10
CA LEU A 308 -4.72 -3.38 0.33
C LEU A 308 -5.75 -2.28 0.02
N ASN A 309 -5.32 -1.27 -0.75
CA ASN A 309 -6.08 -0.07 -1.09
C ASN A 309 -6.76 0.57 0.13
N ILE A 310 -5.97 0.79 1.18
CA ILE A 310 -6.41 1.40 2.44
C ILE A 310 -6.18 2.90 2.34
N GLY A 311 -7.18 3.68 2.77
CA GLY A 311 -7.04 5.12 2.89
C GLY A 311 -6.04 5.49 3.97
N TYR A 312 -5.20 6.48 3.71
CA TYR A 312 -4.33 7.04 4.72
C TYR A 312 -4.32 8.55 4.61
N CYS A 313 -4.74 9.25 5.66
CA CYS A 313 -4.74 10.70 5.67
C CYS A 313 -4.20 11.29 6.95
N SER A 314 -3.76 12.55 6.86
CA SER A 314 -3.27 13.31 8.00
C SER A 314 -4.10 14.56 8.24
N VAL A 315 -4.35 14.88 9.51
CA VAL A 315 -5.09 16.07 9.96
C VAL A 315 -4.13 16.94 10.76
N PRO A 316 -3.51 17.98 10.14
CA PRO A 316 -2.58 18.84 10.85
C PRO A 316 -3.28 19.72 11.89
N HIS A 317 -2.51 20.18 12.87
CA HIS A 317 -2.98 21.10 13.91
C HIS A 317 -1.96 22.25 14.06
N PRO A 318 -2.37 23.51 13.88
CA PRO A 318 -3.70 23.98 13.48
C PRO A 318 -3.99 23.71 12.00
N SER A 319 -5.27 23.53 11.65
CA SER A 319 -5.70 23.46 10.25
C SER A 319 -7.05 24.14 10.07
N SER A 320 -7.16 24.95 9.01
CA SER A 320 -8.43 25.51 8.54
C SER A 320 -9.13 24.62 7.52
N THR A 321 -8.40 23.64 6.95
CA THR A 321 -8.87 22.84 5.83
C THR A 321 -9.12 21.38 6.18
N SER A 322 -8.60 20.91 7.31
CA SER A 322 -8.78 19.55 7.81
C SER A 322 -9.38 19.59 9.21
N ARG A 323 -10.41 18.76 9.47
CA ARG A 323 -11.07 18.69 10.78
C ARG A 323 -11.54 17.29 11.11
N ILE A 324 -11.67 17.04 12.41
CA ILE A 324 -12.35 15.87 12.99
C ILE A 324 -13.41 16.40 13.95
N ASP A 325 -14.64 15.92 13.82
CA ASP A 325 -15.73 16.25 14.75
C ASP A 325 -15.69 15.35 15.99
N TRP A 326 -14.89 15.77 16.97
CA TRP A 326 -14.73 15.07 18.25
C TRP A 326 -15.99 15.06 19.10
N ASP A 327 -16.77 16.14 19.04
CA ASP A 327 -17.98 16.28 19.86
C ASP A 327 -19.04 15.29 19.38
N TRP A 328 -19.21 15.15 18.06
CA TRP A 328 -20.08 14.12 17.50
C TRP A 328 -19.60 12.71 17.89
N LEU A 329 -18.30 12.39 17.78
CA LEU A 329 -17.78 11.07 18.13
C LEU A 329 -18.05 10.69 19.60
N ARG A 330 -17.93 11.65 20.53
CA ARG A 330 -18.20 11.43 21.96
C ARG A 330 -19.68 11.17 22.26
N THR A 331 -20.60 11.56 21.38
CA THR A 331 -22.04 11.27 21.55
C THR A 331 -22.43 9.87 21.07
N GLN A 332 -21.55 9.16 20.37
CA GLN A 332 -21.85 7.85 19.81
C GLN A 332 -21.72 6.72 20.86
N PRO A 333 -22.45 5.60 20.70
CA PRO A 333 -22.36 4.47 21.61
C PRO A 333 -20.95 3.89 21.71
N GLU A 334 -20.37 3.88 22.92
CA GLU A 334 -19.09 3.24 23.19
C GLU A 334 -19.29 1.72 23.35
N ALA A 335 -18.76 0.93 22.40
CA ALA A 335 -18.77 -0.52 22.49
C ALA A 335 -17.65 -1.06 23.40
N THR A 336 -16.51 -0.38 23.46
CA THR A 336 -15.41 -0.68 24.37
C THR A 336 -14.57 0.59 24.60
N ARG A 337 -14.14 0.83 25.84
CA ARG A 337 -13.19 1.90 26.21
C ARG A 337 -12.07 1.31 27.06
N GLN A 338 -10.82 1.60 26.70
CA GLN A 338 -9.61 1.20 27.43
C GLN A 338 -8.65 2.39 27.51
N GLY A 339 -8.70 3.14 28.62
CA GLY A 339 -7.92 4.37 28.75
C GLY A 339 -8.28 5.39 27.67
N ALA A 340 -7.31 5.77 26.84
CA ALA A 340 -7.49 6.66 25.70
C ALA A 340 -8.07 5.97 24.46
N LEU A 341 -8.05 4.64 24.37
CA LEU A 341 -8.58 3.89 23.23
C LEU A 341 -10.09 3.75 23.36
N VAL A 342 -10.83 4.27 22.38
CA VAL A 342 -12.29 4.19 22.32
C VAL A 342 -12.71 3.48 21.04
N HIS A 343 -13.60 2.50 21.18
CA HIS A 343 -14.31 1.86 20.08
C HIS A 343 -15.76 2.29 20.13
N SER A 344 -16.15 3.14 19.19
CA SER A 344 -17.54 3.56 18.98
C SER A 344 -18.18 2.71 17.89
N ARG A 345 -19.39 2.21 18.15
CA ARG A 345 -20.19 1.49 17.15
C ARG A 345 -21.40 2.33 16.79
N LEU A 346 -21.48 2.69 15.52
CA LEU A 346 -22.55 3.50 14.96
C LEU A 346 -23.77 2.63 14.63
N GLU A 347 -24.96 3.21 14.75
CA GLU A 347 -26.21 2.54 14.36
C GLU A 347 -26.30 2.35 12.85
N GLN A 348 -25.81 3.33 12.09
CA GLN A 348 -25.77 3.33 10.63
C GLN A 348 -24.32 3.44 10.13
N PRO A 349 -23.99 2.84 8.98
CA PRO A 349 -22.63 2.84 8.45
C PRO A 349 -22.21 4.22 7.95
N LEU A 350 -20.94 4.56 8.15
CA LEU A 350 -20.29 5.72 7.54
C LEU A 350 -20.09 5.49 6.04
N ARG A 351 -20.10 6.61 5.31
CA ARG A 351 -19.61 6.68 3.94
C ARG A 351 -18.31 7.46 3.94
N ILE A 352 -17.25 6.87 3.40
CA ILE A 352 -15.94 7.51 3.25
C ILE A 352 -15.67 7.66 1.76
N ARG A 353 -15.20 8.84 1.36
CA ARG A 353 -14.75 9.11 0.00
C ARG A 353 -13.32 9.62 0.04
N MET A 354 -12.48 9.06 -0.84
CA MET A 354 -11.09 9.43 -1.01
C MET A 354 -10.88 9.80 -2.46
N ASP A 355 -10.56 11.06 -2.70
CA ASP A 355 -10.18 11.59 -4.00
C ASP A 355 -8.65 11.69 -4.04
N GLY A 356 -8.03 10.63 -4.56
CA GLY A 356 -6.58 10.54 -4.68
C GLY A 356 -6.00 11.46 -5.74
N ARG A 357 -6.81 12.11 -6.61
CA ARG A 357 -6.31 13.09 -7.57
C ARG A 357 -6.00 14.42 -6.91
N ARG A 358 -6.89 14.84 -6.01
CA ARG A 358 -6.75 16.07 -5.24
C ARG A 358 -6.04 15.85 -3.89
N GLY A 359 -5.85 14.60 -3.49
CA GLY A 359 -5.30 14.23 -2.20
C GLY A 359 -6.25 14.55 -1.05
N ILE A 360 -7.56 14.55 -1.29
CA ILE A 360 -8.58 14.93 -0.30
C ILE A 360 -9.41 13.72 0.13
N CYS A 361 -9.85 13.71 1.38
CA CYS A 361 -10.70 12.65 1.94
C CYS A 361 -11.77 13.24 2.85
N ALA A 362 -12.95 12.64 2.80
CA ALA A 362 -14.09 12.99 3.64
C ALA A 362 -14.77 11.74 4.18
N ALA A 363 -15.10 11.76 5.47
CA ALA A 363 -16.02 10.79 6.07
C ALA A 363 -17.31 11.50 6.45
N PHE A 364 -18.44 10.99 5.95
CA PHE A 364 -19.77 11.52 6.19
C PHE A 364 -20.41 10.81 7.37
N LYS A 365 -21.07 11.59 8.23
CA LYS A 365 -21.93 11.08 9.29
C LYS A 365 -23.11 10.33 8.65
N PRO A 366 -23.66 9.32 9.33
CA PRO A 366 -24.82 8.59 8.85
C PRO A 366 -26.08 9.45 8.75
#